data_AF-A0A8J9SF63-F1
#
_entry.id   AF-A0A8J9SF63-F1
#
_cell.length_a   1.000
_cell.length_b   1.000
_cell.length_c   1.000
_cell.angle_alpha   90.00
_cell.angle_beta   90.00
_cell.angle_gamma   90.00
#
_symmetry.space_group_name_H-M   'P 1'
#
loop_
_entity.id
_entity.type
_entity.pdbx_description
1 polymer ?
#
loop_
_entity_poly.entity_id
_entity_poly.type
_entity_poly.pdbx_seq_one_letter_code
_entity_poly.pdbx_strand_id
1 'polypeptide(L)'
;MIRVLRLDKNDPIVWQRALLTSEAEEVLSGARSVNRADGVMAAAEVRAAYKRAAGGSSTEEPEAATAPASGRPIEGDCPICFDDLVPGGTTAKSRVVTCTTCGNHAHEECFRKWTAQKKAAHQSVTCVYCRAPWPEAPAVGGTDSGAYINLKALSAAHSGADTSLEGLYGETARWIRYRSS
;
A
#
# COMPACT_ATOMS: atom_id res chain seq x y z
N MET A 1 -14.40 8.99 -23.34
CA MET A 1 -13.82 7.63 -23.43
C MET A 1 -12.39 7.57 -23.98
N ILE A 2 -12.11 8.04 -25.22
CA ILE A 2 -10.86 7.84 -25.99
C ILE A 2 -9.58 7.65 -25.15
N ARG A 3 -9.14 8.61 -24.32
CA ARG A 3 -7.83 8.49 -23.61
C ARG A 3 -7.77 7.42 -22.52
N VAL A 4 -8.86 7.20 -21.78
CA VAL A 4 -8.88 6.35 -20.58
C VAL A 4 -9.19 4.90 -20.95
N LEU A 5 -10.26 4.71 -21.73
CA LEU A 5 -10.74 3.38 -22.15
C LEU A 5 -10.10 2.92 -23.46
N ARG A 6 -9.32 3.80 -24.11
CA ARG A 6 -8.64 3.56 -25.40
C ARG A 6 -9.62 3.07 -26.49
N LEU A 7 -10.83 3.64 -26.52
CA LEU A 7 -11.75 3.47 -27.67
C LEU A 7 -11.22 4.24 -28.88
N ASP A 8 -11.57 3.79 -30.09
CA ASP A 8 -11.25 4.53 -31.30
C ASP A 8 -11.94 5.91 -31.33
N LYS A 9 -11.37 6.87 -32.06
CA LYS A 9 -11.99 8.19 -32.24
C LYS A 9 -13.33 8.11 -32.96
N ASN A 10 -13.55 7.09 -33.81
CA ASN A 10 -14.73 6.95 -34.64
C ASN A 10 -15.77 5.94 -34.07
N ASP A 11 -15.53 5.35 -32.89
CA ASP A 11 -16.54 4.51 -32.22
C ASP A 11 -17.75 5.41 -31.82
N PRO A 12 -19.00 5.08 -32.24
CA PRO A 12 -20.18 5.89 -31.97
C PRO A 12 -20.42 6.15 -30.48
N ILE A 13 -20.04 5.21 -29.59
CA ILE A 13 -20.18 5.32 -28.13
C ILE A 13 -19.44 6.55 -27.57
N VAL A 14 -18.34 6.97 -28.21
CA VAL A 14 -17.55 8.15 -27.80
C VAL A 14 -18.35 9.45 -27.90
N TRP A 15 -19.34 9.50 -28.79
CA TRP A 15 -20.12 10.69 -29.13
C TRP A 15 -21.58 10.62 -28.60
N GLN A 16 -21.95 9.49 -28.00
CA GLN A 16 -23.28 9.20 -27.49
C GLN A 16 -23.54 9.92 -26.16
N ARG A 17 -24.74 10.50 -25.99
CA ARG A 17 -25.07 11.35 -24.83
C ARG A 17 -25.37 10.59 -23.53
N ALA A 18 -25.79 9.33 -23.64
CA ALA A 18 -26.04 8.41 -22.54
C ALA A 18 -25.91 6.98 -23.08
N LEU A 19 -25.28 6.09 -22.31
CA LEU A 19 -25.16 4.68 -22.68
C LEU A 19 -26.30 3.85 -22.08
N LEU A 20 -26.69 2.80 -22.79
CA LEU A 20 -27.43 1.67 -22.23
C LEU A 20 -26.53 0.89 -21.26
N THR A 21 -27.11 0.09 -20.36
CA THR A 21 -26.35 -0.71 -19.40
C THR A 21 -25.41 -1.70 -20.09
N SER A 22 -25.89 -2.39 -21.12
CA SER A 22 -25.10 -3.31 -21.95
C SER A 22 -23.93 -2.62 -22.67
N GLU A 23 -24.13 -1.41 -23.19
CA GLU A 23 -23.07 -0.62 -23.84
C GLU A 23 -22.02 -0.17 -22.81
N ALA A 24 -22.45 0.23 -21.62
CA ALA A 24 -21.54 0.58 -20.52
C ALA A 24 -20.72 -0.64 -20.05
N GLU A 25 -21.35 -1.80 -19.90
CA GLU A 25 -20.69 -3.07 -19.55
C GLU A 25 -19.67 -3.50 -20.63
N GLU A 26 -20.05 -3.46 -21.90
CA GLU A 26 -19.16 -3.80 -23.02
C GLU A 26 -17.93 -2.87 -23.06
N VAL A 27 -18.12 -1.56 -22.85
CA VAL A 27 -17.03 -0.57 -22.79
C VAL A 27 -16.13 -0.77 -21.57
N LEU A 28 -16.70 -1.01 -20.39
CA LEU A 28 -15.96 -1.18 -19.13
C LEU A 28 -15.23 -2.53 -19.05
N SER A 29 -15.72 -3.57 -19.73
CA SER A 29 -15.00 -4.83 -19.93
C SER A 29 -13.73 -4.68 -20.80
N GLY A 30 -13.55 -3.52 -21.43
CA GLY A 30 -12.45 -3.26 -22.37
C GLY A 30 -12.66 -3.88 -23.75
N ALA A 31 -13.81 -4.49 -24.04
CA ALA A 31 -14.06 -5.23 -25.28
C ALA A 31 -13.85 -4.39 -26.55
N ARG A 32 -14.17 -3.09 -26.48
CA ARG A 32 -14.04 -2.09 -27.57
C ARG A 32 -12.70 -1.33 -27.57
N SER A 33 -11.76 -1.69 -26.72
CA SER A 33 -10.49 -0.97 -26.58
C SER A 33 -9.55 -1.30 -27.75
N VAL A 34 -9.04 -0.29 -28.48
CA VAL A 34 -8.07 -0.50 -29.58
C VAL A 34 -6.69 -0.94 -29.09
N ASN A 35 -6.49 -0.96 -27.77
CA ASN A 35 -5.34 -1.58 -27.10
C ASN A 35 -5.80 -2.74 -26.19
N ARG A 36 -6.91 -3.42 -26.55
CA ARG A 36 -7.28 -4.71 -25.96
C ARG A 36 -6.28 -5.78 -26.41
N ALA A 37 -5.16 -5.85 -25.71
CA ALA A 37 -4.32 -7.02 -25.73
C ALA A 37 -4.94 -8.04 -24.76
N ASP A 38 -5.68 -9.01 -25.29
CA ASP A 38 -6.24 -10.10 -24.50
C ASP A 38 -5.10 -10.86 -23.80
N GLY A 39 -5.18 -10.96 -22.47
CA GLY A 39 -4.18 -11.69 -21.69
C GLY A 39 -2.82 -11.00 -21.55
N VAL A 40 -2.74 -9.68 -21.38
CA VAL A 40 -1.51 -9.01 -20.85
C VAL A 40 -1.25 -9.44 -19.41
N MET A 41 -0.70 -10.64 -19.29
CA MET A 41 -0.18 -11.19 -18.06
C MET A 41 1.33 -10.90 -18.00
N ALA A 42 1.84 -10.58 -16.81
CA ALA A 42 3.29 -10.57 -16.61
C ALA A 42 3.88 -11.96 -16.92
N ALA A 43 5.17 -12.01 -17.28
CA ALA A 43 5.88 -13.25 -17.59
C ALA A 43 5.68 -14.32 -16.49
N ALA A 44 5.67 -15.60 -16.88
CA ALA A 44 5.34 -16.70 -15.98
C ALA A 44 6.20 -16.70 -14.69
N GLU A 45 7.48 -16.35 -14.81
CA GLU A 45 8.42 -16.21 -13.70
C GLU A 45 8.02 -15.11 -12.70
N VAL A 46 7.64 -13.92 -13.20
CA VAL A 46 7.14 -12.80 -12.40
C VAL A 46 5.87 -13.22 -11.62
N ARG A 47 4.95 -13.91 -12.29
CA ARG A 47 3.70 -14.41 -11.67
C ARG A 47 3.98 -15.47 -10.61
N ALA A 48 4.89 -16.40 -10.88
CA ALA A 48 5.27 -17.44 -9.93
C ALA A 48 6.00 -16.86 -8.70
N ALA A 49 6.87 -15.87 -8.90
CA ALA A 49 7.55 -15.17 -7.82
C ALA A 49 6.59 -14.30 -6.98
N TYR A 50 5.64 -13.59 -7.60
CA TYR A 50 4.59 -12.88 -6.87
C TYR A 50 3.81 -13.82 -5.94
N LYS A 51 3.33 -14.96 -6.47
CA LYS A 51 2.59 -15.96 -5.67
C LYS A 51 3.39 -16.41 -4.45
N ARG A 52 4.63 -16.89 -4.64
CA ARG A 52 5.51 -17.36 -3.54
C ARG A 52 5.79 -16.29 -2.49
N ALA A 53 5.92 -15.02 -2.89
CA ALA A 53 6.25 -13.92 -1.98
C ALA A 53 5.02 -13.35 -1.26
N ALA A 54 3.83 -13.44 -1.84
CA ALA A 54 2.56 -12.96 -1.28
C ALA A 54 1.86 -13.98 -0.36
N GLY A 55 2.60 -14.91 0.25
CA GLY A 55 2.06 -16.00 1.07
C GLY A 55 1.44 -17.18 0.30
N GLY A 56 1.18 -17.02 -1.00
CA GLY A 56 0.63 -18.04 -1.88
C GLY A 56 1.57 -19.23 -2.05
N SER A 57 1.33 -20.28 -1.26
CA SER A 57 1.97 -21.59 -1.43
C SER A 57 1.76 -22.11 -2.86
N SER A 58 2.63 -22.99 -3.35
CA SER A 58 2.58 -23.45 -4.74
C SER A 58 1.53 -24.54 -5.02
N THR A 59 0.31 -24.33 -4.55
CA THR A 59 -0.95 -24.96 -5.01
C THR A 59 -2.08 -23.94 -4.84
N GLU A 60 -2.88 -23.77 -5.90
CA GLU A 60 -4.13 -23.02 -6.09
C GLU A 60 -4.72 -22.11 -4.97
N GLU A 61 -4.96 -20.85 -5.34
CA GLU A 61 -5.73 -19.77 -4.65
C GLU A 61 -5.07 -19.15 -3.35
N PRO A 62 -5.72 -18.33 -2.48
CA PRO A 62 -5.29 -16.92 -2.32
C PRO A 62 -4.98 -16.39 -0.87
N GLU A 63 -4.58 -15.10 -0.77
CA GLU A 63 -4.43 -14.20 0.44
C GLU A 63 -3.21 -14.41 1.41
N ALA A 64 -2.76 -13.51 2.32
CA ALA A 64 -2.50 -12.03 2.34
C ALA A 64 -1.91 -11.47 3.70
N ALA A 65 -1.00 -10.45 3.72
CA ALA A 65 -0.93 -9.38 4.79
C ALA A 65 0.37 -9.10 5.66
N THR A 66 1.06 -7.92 5.58
CA THR A 66 2.11 -7.31 6.53
C THR A 66 3.56 -7.92 6.57
N ALA A 67 4.66 -7.54 7.30
CA ALA A 67 5.11 -6.52 8.33
C ALA A 67 6.69 -6.32 8.41
N PRO A 68 7.27 -5.39 9.24
CA PRO A 68 8.73 -5.13 9.46
C PRO A 68 9.20 -4.91 10.96
N ALA A 69 10.49 -4.63 11.26
CA ALA A 69 10.95 -4.21 12.63
C ALA A 69 12.33 -3.49 12.78
N SER A 70 12.36 -2.28 13.41
CA SER A 70 13.42 -1.77 14.35
C SER A 70 13.07 -0.37 14.91
N GLY A 71 13.47 -0.03 16.14
CA GLY A 71 13.02 1.16 16.89
C GLY A 71 13.90 2.43 16.80
N ARG A 72 13.37 3.58 17.24
CA ARG A 72 14.06 4.89 17.32
C ARG A 72 14.50 5.23 18.76
N PRO A 73 15.31 6.29 18.97
CA PRO A 73 15.54 6.86 20.30
C PRO A 73 14.30 7.56 20.86
N ILE A 74 14.17 7.55 22.20
CA ILE A 74 13.04 8.14 22.94
C ILE A 74 13.34 9.62 23.20
N GLU A 75 12.84 10.50 22.33
CA GLU A 75 12.99 11.95 22.41
C GLU A 75 11.66 12.64 22.02
N GLY A 76 11.35 13.79 22.64
CA GLY A 76 10.15 14.60 22.37
C GLY A 76 8.90 14.20 23.17
N ASP A 77 7.72 14.61 22.69
CA ASP A 77 6.47 14.63 23.47
C ASP A 77 5.45 13.60 23.00
N CYS A 78 4.57 13.16 23.90
CA CYS A 78 3.51 12.20 23.54
C CYS A 78 2.37 12.89 22.76
N PRO A 79 2.00 12.43 21.55
CA PRO A 79 1.03 13.10 20.67
C PRO A 79 -0.44 12.89 21.08
N ILE A 80 -0.68 12.48 22.32
CA ILE A 80 -2.00 12.18 22.90
C ILE A 80 -2.30 13.08 24.10
N CYS A 81 -1.28 13.45 24.89
CA CYS A 81 -1.39 14.34 26.05
C CYS A 81 -0.48 15.58 25.98
N PHE A 82 0.53 15.57 25.11
CA PHE A 82 1.55 16.62 24.95
C PHE A 82 2.48 16.80 26.17
N ASP A 83 2.67 15.74 26.96
CA ASP A 83 3.69 15.63 28.01
C ASP A 83 4.97 14.92 27.50
N ASP A 84 6.11 15.20 28.12
CA ASP A 84 7.45 14.66 27.81
C ASP A 84 7.54 13.11 27.81
N LEU A 85 8.23 12.52 26.83
CA LEU A 85 8.57 11.09 26.79
C LEU A 85 9.90 10.81 27.50
N VAL A 86 9.87 10.70 28.84
CA VAL A 86 11.09 10.43 29.63
C VAL A 86 11.58 8.97 29.48
N PRO A 87 12.79 8.71 28.98
CA PRO A 87 13.35 7.36 28.91
C PRO A 87 13.55 6.77 30.31
N GLY A 88 13.21 5.48 30.49
CA GLY A 88 13.31 4.80 31.78
C GLY A 88 12.17 5.08 32.76
N GLY A 89 11.07 5.71 32.31
CA GLY A 89 9.91 5.99 33.15
C GLY A 89 9.31 4.76 33.84
N THR A 90 9.42 4.72 35.18
CA THR A 90 8.99 3.57 36.02
C THR A 90 7.52 3.59 36.41
N THR A 91 6.80 4.69 36.18
CA THR A 91 5.38 4.82 36.53
C THR A 91 4.48 4.47 35.35
N ALA A 92 3.22 4.11 35.60
CA ALA A 92 2.26 3.81 34.52
C ALA A 92 2.02 4.98 33.55
N LYS A 93 2.30 6.22 33.98
CA LYS A 93 2.23 7.42 33.14
C LYS A 93 3.50 7.68 32.34
N SER A 94 4.67 7.34 32.88
CA SER A 94 5.97 7.59 32.23
C SER A 94 6.51 6.40 31.43
N ARG A 95 5.96 5.19 31.59
CA ARG A 95 6.29 4.03 30.76
C ARG A 95 5.82 4.25 29.32
N VAL A 96 6.70 4.03 28.35
CA VAL A 96 6.43 4.23 26.92
C VAL A 96 6.25 2.92 26.16
N VAL A 97 5.39 2.93 25.14
CA VAL A 97 5.25 1.89 24.12
C VAL A 97 5.84 2.38 22.80
N THR A 98 6.45 1.46 22.04
CA THR A 98 7.20 1.75 20.80
C THR A 98 6.50 1.11 19.60
N CYS A 99 6.34 1.85 18.50
CA CYS A 99 5.78 1.29 17.26
C CYS A 99 6.82 0.44 16.53
N THR A 100 6.50 -0.82 16.21
CA THR A 100 7.35 -1.73 15.42
C THR A 100 7.65 -1.19 14.01
N THR A 101 6.69 -0.50 13.39
CA THR A 101 6.76 -0.05 11.99
C THR A 101 7.48 1.29 11.81
N CYS A 102 7.27 2.29 12.70
CA CYS A 102 7.89 3.62 12.55
C CYS A 102 8.89 3.99 13.66
N GLY A 103 9.05 3.13 14.67
CA GLY A 103 9.99 3.32 15.77
C GLY A 103 9.62 4.38 16.81
N ASN A 104 8.64 5.27 16.55
CA ASN A 104 8.22 6.32 17.49
C ASN A 104 7.53 5.77 18.75
N HIS A 105 7.46 6.59 19.80
CA HIS A 105 6.99 6.22 21.14
C HIS A 105 5.77 7.03 21.62
N ALA A 106 4.98 6.47 22.53
CA ALA A 106 3.92 7.17 23.26
C ALA A 106 3.82 6.60 24.69
N HIS A 107 3.30 7.35 25.67
CA HIS A 107 3.05 6.75 27.00
C HIS A 107 2.00 5.64 26.91
N GLU A 108 2.19 4.56 27.66
CA GLU A 108 1.32 3.38 27.60
C GLU A 108 -0.11 3.70 28.06
N GLU A 109 -0.29 4.50 29.12
CA GLU A 109 -1.64 4.88 29.59
C GLU A 109 -2.41 5.65 28.51
N CYS A 110 -1.72 6.53 27.78
CA CYS A 110 -2.28 7.32 26.69
C CYS A 110 -2.60 6.44 25.46
N PHE A 111 -1.69 5.55 25.07
CA PHE A 111 -1.95 4.60 23.98
C PHE A 111 -3.09 3.63 24.32
N ARG A 112 -3.19 3.15 25.57
CA ARG A 112 -4.30 2.31 26.06
C ARG A 112 -5.66 3.01 25.96
N LYS A 113 -5.74 4.32 26.24
CA LYS A 113 -6.97 5.12 26.04
C LYS A 113 -7.33 5.19 24.55
N TRP A 114 -6.35 5.43 23.68
CA TRP A 114 -6.52 5.42 22.22
C TRP A 114 -7.02 4.06 21.71
N THR A 115 -6.43 2.93 22.13
CA THR A 115 -6.89 1.60 21.72
C THR A 115 -8.31 1.30 22.21
N ALA A 116 -8.66 1.70 23.43
CA ALA A 116 -10.00 1.53 23.98
C ALA A 116 -11.05 2.34 23.18
N GLN A 117 -10.75 3.60 22.84
CA GLN A 117 -11.62 4.43 22.00
C GLN A 117 -11.80 3.83 20.60
N LYS A 118 -10.73 3.30 19.98
CA LYS A 118 -10.80 2.64 18.67
C LYS A 118 -11.67 1.39 18.70
N LYS A 119 -11.49 0.53 19.71
CA LYS A 119 -12.31 -0.68 19.91
C LYS A 119 -13.78 -0.34 20.16
N ALA A 120 -14.08 0.67 20.99
CA ALA A 120 -15.45 1.15 21.23
C ALA A 120 -16.12 1.75 19.97
N ALA A 121 -15.33 2.29 19.04
CA ALA A 121 -15.79 2.78 17.74
C ALA A 121 -15.79 1.69 16.64
N HIS A 122 -15.54 0.43 16.98
CA HIS A 122 -15.38 -0.70 16.04
C HIS A 122 -14.33 -0.46 14.93
N GLN A 123 -13.27 0.30 15.23
CA GLN A 123 -12.17 0.62 14.33
C GLN A 123 -10.91 -0.17 14.67
N SER A 124 -10.12 -0.52 13.65
CA SER A 124 -8.81 -1.15 13.84
C SER A 124 -7.85 -0.23 14.62
N VAL A 125 -7.04 -0.85 15.49
CA VAL A 125 -6.02 -0.12 16.25
C VAL A 125 -4.84 0.16 15.34
N THR A 126 -4.49 1.44 15.23
CA THR A 126 -3.41 1.94 14.36
C THR A 126 -2.48 2.87 15.14
N CYS A 127 -1.21 2.92 14.76
CA CYS A 127 -0.24 3.88 15.31
C CYS A 127 -0.69 5.32 15.07
N VAL A 128 -0.67 6.15 16.13
CA VAL A 128 -1.02 7.58 16.07
C VAL A 128 -0.14 8.40 15.12
N TYR A 129 1.13 8.01 14.94
CA TYR A 129 2.05 8.69 14.02
C TYR A 129 1.88 8.23 12.56
N CYS A 130 2.12 6.94 12.28
CA CYS A 130 2.25 6.43 10.91
C CYS A 130 1.01 5.74 10.36
N ARG A 131 -0.05 5.57 11.17
CA ARG A 131 -1.29 4.83 10.86
C ARG A 131 -1.11 3.35 10.48
N ALA A 132 0.10 2.80 10.58
CA ALA A 132 0.31 1.35 10.47
C ALA A 132 -0.56 0.58 11.49
N PRO A 133 -1.05 -0.63 11.15
CA PRO A 133 -1.78 -1.46 12.11
C PRO A 133 -0.89 -1.73 13.32
N TRP A 134 -1.49 -1.70 14.51
CA TRP A 134 -0.78 -2.05 15.73
C TRP A 134 -0.92 -3.55 15.99
N PRO A 135 0.17 -4.26 16.36
CA PRO A 135 0.06 -5.67 16.74
C PRO A 135 -0.76 -5.78 18.03
N GLU A 136 -1.98 -6.29 17.92
CA GLU A 136 -2.74 -6.75 19.07
C GLU A 136 -2.15 -8.07 19.58
N ALA A 137 -2.15 -8.31 20.89
CA ALA A 137 -1.65 -9.57 21.43
C ALA A 137 -2.46 -10.74 20.86
N PRO A 138 -1.82 -11.78 20.29
CA PRO A 138 -2.50 -12.70 19.39
C PRO A 138 -3.50 -13.60 20.12
N ALA A 139 -4.78 -13.39 19.83
CA ALA A 139 -5.78 -14.45 19.90
C ALA A 139 -5.52 -15.45 18.75
N VAL A 140 -4.47 -16.27 18.92
CA VAL A 140 -4.11 -17.46 18.12
C VAL A 140 -4.15 -17.34 16.58
N GLY A 141 -3.03 -16.84 16.01
CA GLY A 141 -2.63 -17.16 14.63
C GLY A 141 -2.64 -16.00 13.64
N GLY A 142 -1.64 -15.99 12.75
CA GLY A 142 -1.47 -15.00 11.69
C GLY A 142 0.01 -14.76 11.37
N THR A 143 0.46 -15.17 10.18
CA THR A 143 1.80 -14.88 9.67
C THR A 143 1.80 -13.68 8.72
N ASP A 144 2.82 -12.84 8.83
CA ASP A 144 2.97 -11.63 8.04
C ASP A 144 3.38 -11.92 6.58
N SER A 145 2.47 -11.67 5.64
CA SER A 145 2.45 -12.12 4.24
C SER A 145 2.10 -11.02 3.21
N GLY A 146 2.57 -9.79 3.45
CA GLY A 146 2.23 -8.62 2.62
C GLY A 146 3.19 -7.42 2.77
N ALA A 147 4.49 -7.69 2.83
CA ALA A 147 5.52 -6.68 2.58
C ALA A 147 5.53 -6.25 1.10
N TYR A 148 6.11 -5.08 0.79
CA TYR A 148 6.24 -4.61 -0.60
C TYR A 148 7.30 -5.43 -1.36
N ILE A 149 6.88 -6.11 -2.44
CA ILE A 149 7.74 -7.01 -3.23
C ILE A 149 8.03 -6.39 -4.60
N ASN A 150 9.28 -6.02 -4.85
CA ASN A 150 9.70 -5.50 -6.16
C ASN A 150 10.13 -6.65 -7.09
N LEU A 151 9.37 -6.85 -8.18
CA LEU A 151 9.61 -7.92 -9.15
C LEU A 151 10.34 -7.46 -10.42
N LYS A 152 10.86 -6.21 -10.49
CA LYS A 152 11.53 -5.67 -11.69
C LYS A 152 12.64 -6.61 -12.19
N ALA A 153 13.44 -7.15 -11.28
CA ALA A 153 14.58 -8.03 -11.60
C ALA A 153 14.19 -9.33 -12.32
N LEU A 154 12.92 -9.75 -12.22
CA LEU A 154 12.38 -10.95 -12.88
C LEU A 154 11.59 -10.62 -14.17
N SER A 155 11.44 -9.34 -14.50
CA SER A 155 10.73 -8.90 -15.70
C SER A 155 11.73 -8.61 -16.81
N ALA A 156 11.90 -9.54 -17.75
CA ALA A 156 12.82 -9.38 -18.89
C ALA A 156 12.62 -8.05 -19.65
N ALA A 157 11.36 -7.60 -19.82
CA ALA A 157 11.02 -6.32 -20.45
C ALA A 157 11.51 -5.07 -19.68
N HIS A 158 11.91 -5.21 -18.42
CA HIS A 158 12.47 -4.15 -17.58
C HIS A 158 13.93 -4.41 -17.20
N SER A 159 14.53 -5.50 -17.68
CA SER A 159 15.94 -5.82 -17.49
C SER A 159 16.75 -5.10 -18.58
N GLY A 160 17.77 -4.32 -18.19
CA GLY A 160 18.53 -3.47 -19.11
C GLY A 160 17.78 -2.26 -19.69
N ALA A 161 16.44 -2.22 -19.60
CA ALA A 161 15.64 -1.07 -20.01
C ALA A 161 15.92 0.16 -19.11
N ASP A 162 16.03 1.34 -19.73
CA ASP A 162 16.14 2.59 -18.98
C ASP A 162 14.81 2.92 -18.30
N THR A 163 14.76 2.68 -16.99
CA THR A 163 13.67 3.11 -16.12
C THR A 163 14.08 4.30 -15.25
N SER A 164 15.03 5.11 -15.69
CA SER A 164 15.25 6.44 -15.13
C SER A 164 14.00 7.30 -15.33
N LEU A 165 13.86 8.32 -14.50
CA LEU A 165 12.77 9.27 -14.63
C LEU A 165 12.82 9.98 -16.00
N GLU A 166 14.03 10.22 -16.49
CA GLU A 166 14.35 10.88 -17.76
C GLU A 166 14.01 9.98 -18.96
N GLY A 167 14.33 8.68 -18.91
CA GLY A 167 13.95 7.72 -19.96
C GLY A 167 12.44 7.48 -20.04
N LEU A 168 11.73 7.52 -18.91
CA LEU A 168 10.28 7.29 -18.85
C LEU A 168 9.44 8.54 -19.14
N TYR A 169 9.91 9.74 -18.78
CA TYR A 169 9.12 10.99 -18.82
C TYR A 169 9.77 12.12 -19.64
N GLY A 170 10.95 11.90 -20.22
CA GLY A 170 11.67 12.87 -21.05
C GLY A 170 11.88 14.21 -20.34
N GLU A 171 11.66 15.31 -21.06
CA GLU A 171 11.75 16.66 -20.51
C GLU A 171 10.84 16.91 -19.30
N THR A 172 9.75 16.15 -19.13
CA THR A 172 8.82 16.35 -18.01
C THR A 172 9.35 15.78 -16.68
N ALA A 173 10.37 14.93 -16.72
CA ALA A 173 11.07 14.39 -15.54
C ALA A 173 11.56 15.50 -14.59
N ARG A 174 12.03 16.63 -15.14
CA ARG A 174 12.53 17.78 -14.37
C ARG A 174 11.48 18.35 -13.39
N TRP A 175 10.21 18.34 -13.78
CA TRP A 175 9.11 18.87 -12.97
C TRP A 175 8.72 17.93 -11.83
N ILE A 176 8.98 16.63 -11.97
CA ILE A 176 8.78 15.66 -10.90
C ILE A 176 9.90 15.82 -9.86
N ARG A 177 11.17 15.89 -10.30
CA ARG A 177 12.32 16.17 -9.41
C ARG A 177 12.16 17.47 -8.62
N TYR A 178 11.67 18.54 -9.28
CA TYR A 178 11.45 19.85 -8.65
C TYR A 178 10.40 19.85 -7.52
N ARG A 179 9.54 18.82 -7.43
CA ARG A 179 8.53 18.68 -6.37
C ARG A 179 8.95 17.72 -5.25
N SER A 180 10.17 17.20 -5.31
CA SER A 180 10.79 16.31 -4.30
C SER A 180 12.00 16.94 -3.60
N SER A 181 12.17 18.26 -3.75
CA SER A 181 13.17 19.11 -3.10
C SER A 181 12.50 20.23 -2.32
#